data_AF-A0A1X7T4X8-F1
#
_entry.id   AF-A0A1X7T4X8-F1
#
_cell.length_a   1.000
_cell.length_b   1.000
_cell.length_c   1.000
_cell.angle_alpha   90.00
_cell.angle_beta   90.00
_cell.angle_gamma   90.00
#
_symmetry.space_group_name_H-M   'P 1'
#
loop_
_entity.id
_entity.type
_entity.pdbx_description
1 polymer ?
#
loop_
_entity_poly.entity_id
_entity_poly.type
_entity_poly.pdbx_seq_one_letter_code
_entity_poly.pdbx_strand_id
1 'polypeptide(L)'
;MDSIYTTVIQSDISDQGYRAYSQFETAFTLTQVMRQPGQDPDQIRFRDILMGLRNGETTMEDWNYLMEQTPTRLQDQSPYVNALRLFPTVEAVVHQNVAMLRDYGHPIA
;
A
#
# COMPACT_ATOMS: atom_id res chain seq x y z
N MET A 1 11.62 -16.08 -29.43
CA MET A 1 11.06 -15.50 -28.20
C MET A 1 12.24 -15.31 -27.28
N ASP A 2 12.79 -14.10 -27.26
CA ASP A 2 13.99 -13.78 -26.51
C ASP A 2 13.62 -13.59 -25.03
N SER A 3 14.37 -14.27 -24.18
CA SER A 3 14.19 -14.29 -22.74
C SER A 3 14.57 -12.93 -22.15
N ILE A 4 13.66 -12.33 -21.39
CA ILE A 4 13.78 -10.97 -20.81
C ILE A 4 14.64 -10.98 -19.53
N TYR A 5 15.43 -12.02 -19.28
CA TYR A 5 16.39 -12.02 -18.19
C TYR A 5 17.59 -11.19 -18.61
N THR A 6 17.61 -9.95 -18.13
CA THR A 6 18.76 -9.06 -18.03
C THR A 6 20.05 -9.87 -17.89
N THR A 7 20.95 -9.69 -18.85
CA THR A 7 22.35 -10.09 -18.70
C THR A 7 22.87 -9.39 -17.45
N VAL A 8 23.01 -10.12 -16.34
CA VAL A 8 23.50 -9.55 -15.08
C VAL A 8 24.92 -9.11 -15.35
N ILE A 9 25.13 -7.80 -15.48
CA ILE A 9 26.47 -7.23 -15.44
C ILE A 9 26.97 -7.50 -14.02
N GLN A 10 27.80 -8.53 -13.86
CA GLN A 10 28.48 -8.79 -12.60
C GLN A 10 29.31 -7.55 -12.26
N SER A 11 28.87 -6.85 -11.23
CA SER A 11 29.60 -5.77 -10.59
C SER A 11 30.03 -6.25 -9.21
N ASP A 12 31.08 -5.65 -8.66
CA ASP A 12 31.51 -5.96 -7.29
C ASP A 12 30.35 -5.83 -6.27
N ILE A 13 29.40 -4.91 -6.54
CA ILE A 13 28.20 -4.70 -5.73
C ILE A 13 27.23 -5.89 -5.85
N SER A 14 27.02 -6.45 -7.04
CA SER A 14 26.14 -7.62 -7.20
C SER A 14 26.71 -8.87 -6.52
N ASP A 15 28.03 -9.06 -6.59
CA ASP A 15 28.71 -10.19 -5.94
C ASP A 15 28.68 -10.07 -4.41
N GLN A 16 28.87 -8.86 -3.88
CA GLN A 16 28.70 -8.59 -2.44
C GLN A 16 27.26 -8.83 -1.98
N GLY A 17 26.27 -8.35 -2.76
CA GLY A 17 24.85 -8.58 -2.49
C GLY A 17 24.54 -10.07 -2.42
N TYR A 18 24.98 -10.86 -3.41
CA TYR A 18 24.79 -12.31 -3.43
C TYR A 18 25.41 -12.99 -2.21
N ARG A 19 26.66 -12.67 -1.87
CA ARG A 19 27.36 -13.24 -0.71
C ARG A 19 26.69 -12.89 0.61
N ALA A 20 26.15 -11.68 0.75
CA ALA A 20 25.40 -11.26 1.93
C ALA A 20 24.08 -12.00 2.04
N TYR A 21 23.33 -12.11 0.93
CA TYR A 21 22.08 -12.89 0.89
C TYR A 21 22.31 -14.37 1.19
N SER A 22 23.43 -14.95 0.75
CA SER A 22 23.76 -16.35 1.02
C SER A 22 24.15 -16.62 2.48
N GLN A 23 24.36 -15.58 3.32
CA GLN A 23 24.58 -15.77 4.76
C GLN A 23 23.27 -15.96 5.55
N PHE A 24 22.11 -15.69 4.95
CA PHE A 24 20.83 -15.92 5.64
C PHE A 24 20.54 -17.43 5.69
N GLU A 25 20.66 -18.01 6.88
CA GLU A 25 20.40 -19.44 7.10
C GLU A 25 18.92 -19.74 7.38
N THR A 26 18.14 -18.74 7.78
CA THR A 26 16.76 -18.93 8.20
C THR A 26 15.90 -17.72 7.83
N ALA A 27 14.70 -17.99 7.33
CA ALA A 27 13.66 -16.99 7.10
C ALA A 27 12.41 -17.40 7.88
N PHE A 28 11.74 -16.40 8.46
CA PHE A 28 10.46 -16.58 9.14
C PHE A 28 9.38 -15.77 8.43
N THR A 29 8.23 -16.40 8.21
CA THR A 29 7.06 -15.73 7.64
C THR A 29 6.02 -15.52 8.73
N LEU A 30 5.68 -14.26 8.98
CA LEU A 30 4.53 -13.92 9.81
C LEU A 30 3.26 -14.06 8.98
N THR A 31 2.31 -14.86 9.46
CA THR A 31 1.06 -15.18 8.75
C THR A 31 -0.14 -14.39 9.25
N GLN A 32 -0.03 -13.76 10.42
CA GLN A 32 -1.13 -13.03 11.04
C GLN A 32 -1.11 -11.53 10.71
N VAL A 33 -2.24 -11.01 10.21
CA VAL A 33 -2.45 -9.58 9.96
C VAL A 33 -2.96 -8.90 11.23
N MET A 34 -2.15 -7.99 11.79
CA MET A 34 -2.47 -7.28 13.05
C MET A 34 -3.04 -5.86 12.84
N ARG A 35 -2.89 -5.27 11.65
CA ARG A 35 -3.34 -3.89 11.37
C ARG A 35 -4.87 -3.77 11.27
N GLN A 36 -5.53 -4.81 10.74
CA GLN A 36 -6.99 -4.93 10.67
C GLN A 36 -7.45 -6.09 11.57
N PRO A 37 -7.51 -5.89 12.91
CA PRO A 37 -7.80 -6.98 13.84
C PRO A 37 -9.28 -7.37 13.90
N GLY A 38 -10.19 -6.59 13.30
CA GLY A 38 -11.62 -6.86 13.35
C GLY A 38 -11.98 -8.24 12.81
N GLN A 39 -13.02 -8.80 13.42
CA GLN A 39 -13.55 -10.14 13.14
C GLN A 39 -14.97 -10.08 12.58
N ASP A 40 -15.49 -8.88 12.30
CA ASP A 40 -16.73 -8.77 11.56
C ASP A 40 -16.52 -9.21 10.09
N PRO A 41 -17.58 -9.71 9.42
CA PRO A 41 -17.47 -10.26 8.07
C PRO A 41 -16.89 -9.28 7.05
N ASP A 42 -17.18 -7.98 7.17
CA ASP A 42 -16.69 -6.97 6.23
C ASP A 42 -15.18 -6.73 6.38
N GLN A 43 -14.68 -6.65 7.62
CA GLN A 43 -13.25 -6.54 7.87
C GLN A 43 -12.47 -7.81 7.48
N ILE A 44 -13.07 -9.00 7.68
CA ILE A 44 -12.47 -10.25 7.20
C ILE A 44 -12.38 -10.23 5.68
N ARG A 45 -13.50 -9.93 4.98
CA ARG A 45 -13.54 -9.84 3.52
C ARG A 45 -12.52 -8.83 3.00
N PHE A 46 -12.44 -7.66 3.61
CA PHE A 46 -11.46 -6.64 3.21
C PHE A 46 -10.02 -7.13 3.35
N ARG A 47 -9.68 -7.82 4.44
CA ARG A 47 -8.35 -8.42 4.63
C ARG A 47 -8.04 -9.48 3.57
N ASP A 48 -9.00 -10.32 3.22
CA ASP A 48 -8.82 -11.35 2.20
C ASP A 48 -8.57 -10.71 0.82
N ILE A 49 -9.30 -9.64 0.49
CA ILE A 49 -9.07 -8.85 -0.73
C ILE A 49 -7.64 -8.26 -0.74
N LEU A 50 -7.17 -7.71 0.39
CA LEU A 50 -5.81 -7.18 0.50
C LEU A 50 -4.74 -8.28 0.31
N MET A 51 -5.00 -9.49 0.79
CA MET A 51 -4.12 -10.64 0.55
C MET A 51 -4.12 -11.05 -0.93
N GLY A 52 -5.29 -11.07 -1.58
CA GLY A 52 -5.41 -11.30 -3.02
C GLY A 52 -4.66 -10.25 -3.84
N LEU A 53 -4.78 -8.96 -3.50
CA LEU A 53 -4.04 -7.87 -4.15
C LEU A 53 -2.53 -8.06 -4.09
N ARG A 54 -2.01 -8.55 -2.96
CA ARG A 54 -0.58 -8.82 -2.78
C ARG A 54 -0.07 -9.91 -3.74
N ASN A 55 -0.89 -10.92 -4.02
CA ASN A 55 -0.53 -12.06 -4.86
C ASN A 55 -0.95 -11.89 -6.33
N GLY A 56 -1.75 -10.86 -6.65
CA GLY A 56 -2.35 -10.70 -7.98
C GLY A 56 -3.55 -11.61 -8.25
N GLU A 57 -4.24 -12.05 -7.20
CA GLU A 57 -5.31 -13.07 -7.23
C GLU A 57 -6.72 -12.48 -7.04
N THR A 58 -6.89 -11.16 -7.24
CA THR A 58 -8.19 -10.50 -7.07
C THR A 58 -9.16 -10.77 -8.21
N THR A 59 -10.44 -10.86 -7.88
CA THR A 59 -11.55 -11.02 -8.83
C THR A 59 -12.22 -9.67 -9.15
N MET A 60 -13.08 -9.64 -10.18
CA MET A 60 -13.91 -8.47 -10.48
C MET A 60 -14.89 -8.15 -9.33
N GLU A 61 -15.35 -9.16 -8.59
CA GLU A 61 -16.20 -8.94 -7.42
C GLU A 61 -15.45 -8.18 -6.32
N ASP A 62 -14.19 -8.53 -6.07
CA ASP A 62 -13.34 -7.83 -5.11
C ASP A 62 -13.13 -6.38 -5.51
N TRP A 63 -12.91 -6.12 -6.80
CA TRP A 63 -12.82 -4.75 -7.32
C TRP A 63 -14.11 -3.97 -7.11
N ASN A 64 -15.27 -4.57 -7.42
CA ASN A 64 -16.56 -3.94 -7.20
C ASN A 64 -16.79 -3.60 -5.73
N TYR A 65 -16.44 -4.51 -4.83
CA TYR A 65 -16.51 -4.29 -3.38
C TYR A 65 -15.63 -3.10 -2.94
N LEU A 66 -14.37 -3.03 -3.40
CA LEU A 66 -13.51 -1.88 -3.09
C LEU A 66 -14.06 -0.55 -3.63
N MET A 67 -14.72 -0.58 -4.79
CA MET A 67 -15.29 0.64 -5.39
C MET A 67 -16.47 1.20 -4.58
N GLU A 68 -17.19 0.37 -3.81
CA GLU A 68 -18.24 0.83 -2.88
C GLU A 68 -17.71 1.73 -1.76
N GLN A 69 -16.42 1.60 -1.41
CA GLN A 69 -15.75 2.38 -0.37
C GLN A 69 -15.08 3.66 -0.90
N THR A 70 -15.45 4.10 -2.11
CA THR A 70 -14.94 5.36 -2.68
C THR A 70 -15.70 6.57 -2.14
N PRO A 71 -15.08 7.76 -2.07
CA PRO A 71 -15.76 8.98 -1.59
C PRO A 71 -17.07 9.29 -2.33
N THR A 72 -17.17 8.93 -3.60
CA THR A 72 -18.40 9.10 -4.41
C THR A 72 -19.56 8.22 -3.97
N ARG A 73 -19.31 7.14 -3.23
CA ARG A 73 -20.33 6.16 -2.80
C ARG A 73 -20.55 6.16 -1.28
N LEU A 74 -19.60 6.70 -0.51
CA LEU A 74 -19.75 6.86 0.94
C LEU A 74 -20.73 7.99 1.28
N GLN A 75 -21.77 7.66 2.05
CA GLN A 75 -22.77 8.61 2.51
C GLN A 75 -22.23 9.55 3.60
N ASP A 76 -21.40 9.03 4.49
CA ASP A 76 -20.78 9.80 5.57
C ASP A 76 -19.25 9.81 5.41
N GLN A 77 -18.72 11.00 5.11
CA GLN A 77 -17.29 11.25 5.01
C GLN A 77 -16.71 11.93 6.26
N SER A 78 -17.56 12.25 7.25
CA SER A 78 -17.13 12.92 8.47
C SER A 78 -16.01 12.20 9.23
N PRO A 79 -15.93 10.85 9.26
CA PRO A 79 -14.82 10.16 9.93
C PRO A 79 -13.46 10.40 9.26
N TYR A 80 -13.46 10.79 7.98
CA TYR A 80 -12.25 10.93 7.16
C TYR A 80 -11.76 12.37 7.01
N VAL A 81 -12.40 13.34 7.67
CA VAL A 81 -12.02 14.77 7.59
C VAL A 81 -10.55 14.98 7.94
N ASN A 82 -10.07 14.29 8.98
CA ASN A 82 -8.69 14.37 9.47
C ASN A 82 -7.85 13.13 9.11
N ALA A 83 -8.32 12.29 8.18
CA ALA A 83 -7.58 11.11 7.78
C ALA A 83 -6.31 11.47 6.99
N LEU A 84 -5.26 10.65 7.15
CA LEU A 84 -4.07 10.75 6.31
C LEU A 84 -4.44 10.39 4.86
N ARG A 85 -4.22 11.33 3.93
CA ARG A 85 -4.46 11.13 2.50
C ARG A 85 -3.18 10.69 1.82
N LEU A 86 -3.26 9.60 1.06
CA LEU A 86 -2.15 9.07 0.26
C LEU A 86 -2.28 9.56 -1.18
N PHE A 87 -1.17 9.96 -1.76
CA PHE A 87 -1.11 10.41 -3.15
C PHE A 87 0.02 9.70 -3.90
N PRO A 88 -0.12 9.49 -5.22
CA PRO A 88 0.91 8.83 -6.03
C PRO A 88 2.20 9.63 -6.18
N THR A 89 2.17 10.96 -5.99
CA THR A 89 3.33 11.83 -6.23
C THR A 89 3.53 12.84 -5.10
N VAL A 90 4.78 13.29 -4.94
CA VAL A 90 5.16 14.29 -3.94
C VAL A 90 4.51 15.64 -4.25
N GLU A 91 4.40 16.02 -5.52
CA GLU A 91 3.76 17.27 -5.93
C GLU A 91 2.30 17.32 -5.47
N ALA A 92 1.56 16.22 -5.61
CA ALA A 92 0.19 16.12 -5.14
C ALA A 92 0.10 16.22 -3.60
N VAL A 93 1.05 15.60 -2.88
CA VAL A 93 1.15 15.73 -1.41
C VAL A 93 1.38 17.19 -1.02
N VAL A 94 2.35 17.87 -1.65
CA VAL A 94 2.67 19.28 -1.36
C VAL A 94 1.48 20.17 -1.63
N HIS A 95 0.82 19.99 -2.78
CA HIS A 95 -0.36 20.76 -3.14
C HIS A 95 -1.48 20.61 -2.09
N GLN A 96 -1.81 19.37 -1.70
CA GLN A 96 -2.85 19.11 -0.70
C GLN A 96 -2.48 19.70 0.66
N ASN A 97 -1.25 19.49 1.13
CA ASN A 97 -0.82 19.97 2.45
C ASN A 97 -0.82 21.50 2.51
N VAL A 98 -0.34 22.18 1.47
CA VAL A 98 -0.36 23.65 1.42
C VAL A 98 -1.79 24.18 1.42
N ALA A 99 -2.71 23.56 0.68
CA ALA A 99 -4.12 23.93 0.70
C ALA A 99 -4.73 23.77 2.10
N MET A 100 -4.53 22.62 2.75
CA MET A 100 -5.04 22.38 4.10
C MET A 100 -4.45 23.34 5.15
N LEU A 101 -3.16 23.68 5.05
CA LEU A 101 -2.52 24.64 5.95
C LEU A 101 -3.07 26.07 5.77
N ARG A 102 -3.38 26.48 4.54
CA ARG A 102 -4.01 27.78 4.28
C ARG A 102 -5.41 27.84 4.89
N ASP A 103 -6.18 26.77 4.74
CA ASP A 103 -7.54 26.68 5.28
C ASP A 103 -7.57 26.64 6.82
N TYR A 104 -6.50 26.17 7.47
CA TYR A 104 -6.37 26.16 8.93
C TYR A 104 -6.33 27.57 9.55
N GLY A 105 -5.93 28.60 8.79
CA GLY A 105 -6.08 30.01 9.17
C GLY A 105 -5.18 30.51 10.32
N HIS A 106 -4.26 29.68 10.81
CA HIS A 106 -3.30 30.04 11.86
C HIS A 106 -1.85 29.91 11.37
N PRO A 107 -0.96 30.85 11.72
CA PRO A 107 0.46 30.70 11.43
C PRO A 107 1.03 29.50 12.21
N ILE A 108 1.84 28.70 11.54
CA ILE A 108 2.61 27.62 12.15
C ILE A 108 3.87 28.26 12.73
N ALA A 109 4.08 28.13 14.04
CA ALA A 109 5.24 28.67 14.75
C ALA A 109 6.52 27.85 14.52
#